data_AF-X1CVL0-F1
#
_entry.id   AF-X1CVL0-F1
#
_cell.length_a   1.000
_cell.length_b   1.000
_cell.length_c   1.000
_cell.angle_alpha   90.00
_cell.angle_beta   90.00
_cell.angle_gamma   90.00
#
_symmetry.space_group_name_H-M   'P 1'
#
loop_
_entity.id
_entity.type
_entity.pdbx_description
1 polymer ?
#
loop_
_entity_poly.entity_id
_entity_poly.type
_entity_poly.pdbx_seq_one_letter_code
_entity_poly.pdbx_strand_id
1 'polypeptide(L)'
;RRVKAYERIGVPLHKIGYFAFTRKAAEEARKRIDVSEKEVPYFQTIHAFCYHLLGLNEEDIMQPYHYEDLGKKLNIRVSFNDKYNEEETHFLTCNNPYFQMIQKSINKDITIREEFDLNEHDKKQVEDFDTLNHIYQNLQVYKQKNNLFDFNDIVKAVLNSDKIPVFRAIFIDEAQDLSPLQWQLYDKLKYHCEQM
;
A
#
# COMPACT_ATOMS: atom_id res chain seq x y z
N ARG A 1 -14.28 4.82 -20.32
CA ARG A 1 -14.69 4.41 -21.70
C ARG A 1 -14.38 2.94 -21.99
N ARG A 2 -13.21 2.40 -21.60
CA ARG A 2 -12.87 0.97 -21.81
C ARG A 2 -13.65 -0.01 -20.92
N VAL A 3 -13.88 0.31 -19.63
CA VAL A 3 -14.73 -0.50 -18.73
C VAL A 3 -16.13 -0.75 -19.32
N LYS A 4 -16.82 0.32 -19.77
CA LYS A 4 -18.14 0.20 -20.43
C LYS A 4 -18.12 -0.66 -21.71
N ALA A 5 -16.97 -0.84 -22.36
CA ALA A 5 -16.87 -1.74 -23.50
C ALA A 5 -16.91 -3.21 -23.05
N TYR A 6 -16.25 -3.55 -21.94
CA TYR A 6 -16.32 -4.89 -21.33
C TYR A 6 -17.71 -5.22 -20.81
N GLU A 7 -18.38 -4.24 -20.21
CA GLU A 7 -19.80 -4.37 -19.82
C GLU A 7 -20.70 -4.69 -21.03
N ARG A 8 -20.51 -3.98 -22.17
CA ARG A 8 -21.30 -4.20 -23.40
C ARG A 8 -21.11 -5.58 -24.02
N ILE A 9 -19.94 -6.20 -23.87
CA ILE A 9 -19.68 -7.58 -24.33
C ILE A 9 -20.08 -8.63 -23.28
N GLY A 10 -20.78 -8.22 -22.21
CA GLY A 10 -21.36 -9.12 -21.23
C GLY A 10 -20.41 -9.59 -20.13
N VAL A 11 -19.27 -8.91 -19.90
CA VAL A 11 -18.41 -9.24 -18.76
C VAL A 11 -19.06 -8.73 -17.48
N PRO A 12 -19.30 -9.58 -16.47
CA PRO A 12 -19.84 -9.14 -15.19
C PRO A 12 -18.91 -8.14 -14.51
N LEU A 13 -19.47 -7.06 -13.95
CA LEU A 13 -18.69 -5.98 -13.31
C LEU A 13 -17.84 -6.45 -12.13
N HIS A 14 -18.33 -7.45 -11.36
CA HIS A 14 -17.57 -8.11 -10.30
C HIS A 14 -16.39 -8.97 -10.81
N LYS A 15 -16.16 -9.08 -12.13
CA LYS A 15 -14.97 -9.71 -12.72
C LYS A 15 -13.98 -8.69 -13.28
N ILE A 16 -14.25 -7.39 -13.10
CA ILE A 16 -13.38 -6.31 -13.56
C ILE A 16 -12.71 -5.66 -12.35
N GLY A 17 -11.37 -5.66 -12.33
CA GLY A 17 -10.59 -4.91 -11.36
C GLY A 17 -10.27 -3.51 -11.89
N TYR A 18 -10.61 -2.47 -11.13
CA TYR A 18 -10.15 -1.10 -11.37
C TYR A 18 -9.42 -0.61 -10.13
N PHE A 19 -8.10 -0.48 -10.24
CA PHE A 19 -7.24 -0.07 -9.14
C PHE A 19 -6.68 1.32 -9.40
N ALA A 20 -6.98 2.26 -8.50
CA ALA A 20 -6.46 3.62 -8.57
C ALA A 20 -5.45 3.89 -7.44
N PHE A 21 -4.64 4.94 -7.60
CA PHE A 21 -3.72 5.38 -6.56
C PHE A 21 -4.44 6.12 -5.43
N THR A 22 -5.42 6.97 -5.77
CA THR A 22 -6.21 7.75 -4.81
C THR A 22 -7.64 7.23 -4.71
N ARG A 23 -8.25 7.40 -3.53
CA ARG A 23 -9.67 7.08 -3.32
C ARG A 23 -10.56 7.91 -4.24
N LYS A 24 -10.29 9.21 -4.37
CA LYS A 24 -11.00 10.11 -5.29
C LYS A 24 -11.02 9.59 -6.74
N ALA A 25 -9.90 9.12 -7.27
CA ALA A 25 -9.84 8.55 -8.62
C ALA A 25 -10.71 7.29 -8.75
N ALA A 26 -10.69 6.40 -7.75
CA ALA A 26 -11.58 5.24 -7.70
C ALA A 26 -13.07 5.64 -7.65
N GLU A 27 -13.42 6.65 -6.84
CA GLU A 27 -14.78 7.17 -6.76
C GLU A 27 -15.25 7.80 -8.07
N GLU A 28 -14.41 8.58 -8.72
CA GLU A 28 -14.70 9.16 -10.03
C GLU A 28 -14.92 8.07 -11.08
N ALA A 29 -14.09 7.02 -11.08
CA ALA A 29 -14.26 5.89 -11.99
C ALA A 29 -15.61 5.20 -11.79
N ARG A 30 -16.03 5.00 -10.53
CA ARG A 30 -17.35 4.45 -10.16
C ARG A 30 -18.49 5.36 -10.61
N LYS A 31 -18.41 6.67 -10.36
CA LYS A 31 -19.43 7.64 -10.80
C LYS A 31 -19.58 7.66 -12.32
N ARG A 32 -18.50 7.45 -13.09
CA ARG A 32 -18.53 7.41 -14.56
C ARG A 32 -19.27 6.19 -15.13
N ILE A 33 -19.32 5.08 -14.37
CA ILE A 33 -20.04 3.87 -14.78
C ILE A 33 -21.47 3.81 -14.25
N ASP A 34 -21.82 4.65 -13.27
CA ASP A 34 -23.19 4.80 -12.73
C ASP A 34 -23.75 3.49 -12.14
N VAL A 35 -22.93 2.81 -11.34
CA VAL A 35 -23.29 1.56 -10.66
C VAL A 35 -22.98 1.64 -9.18
N SER A 36 -23.68 0.83 -8.38
CA SER A 36 -23.49 0.80 -6.93
C SER A 36 -22.21 0.06 -6.54
N GLU A 37 -21.66 0.37 -5.36
CA GLU A 37 -20.43 -0.25 -4.84
C GLU A 37 -20.52 -1.79 -4.75
N LYS A 38 -21.71 -2.33 -4.46
CA LYS A 38 -21.95 -3.78 -4.40
C LYS A 38 -21.77 -4.47 -5.76
N GLU A 39 -21.98 -3.76 -6.86
CA GLU A 39 -21.85 -4.28 -8.21
C GLU A 39 -20.40 -4.25 -8.72
N VAL A 40 -19.57 -3.39 -8.12
CA VAL A 40 -18.16 -3.19 -8.48
C VAL A 40 -17.23 -3.32 -7.26
N PRO A 41 -17.15 -4.52 -6.65
CA PRO A 41 -16.35 -4.75 -5.43
C PRO A 41 -14.85 -4.49 -5.60
N TYR A 42 -14.38 -4.34 -6.85
CA TYR A 42 -12.96 -4.14 -7.17
C TYR A 42 -12.67 -2.77 -7.81
N PHE A 43 -13.51 -1.76 -7.56
CA PHE A 43 -13.28 -0.37 -7.95
C PHE A 43 -12.82 0.44 -6.74
N GLN A 44 -11.53 0.36 -6.45
CA GLN A 44 -10.94 0.87 -5.19
C GLN A 44 -9.44 1.13 -5.35
N THR A 45 -8.77 1.57 -4.28
CA THR A 45 -7.31 1.68 -4.29
C THR A 45 -6.65 0.31 -4.15
N ILE A 46 -5.38 0.20 -4.54
CA ILE A 46 -4.60 -1.04 -4.36
C ILE A 46 -4.56 -1.46 -2.88
N HIS A 47 -4.38 -0.51 -1.97
CA HIS A 47 -4.33 -0.78 -0.52
C HIS A 47 -5.68 -1.26 0.00
N ALA A 48 -6.78 -0.59 -0.38
CA ALA A 48 -8.13 -1.02 0.00
C ALA A 48 -8.45 -2.43 -0.50
N PHE A 49 -8.04 -2.73 -1.74
CA PHE A 49 -8.16 -4.08 -2.29
C PHE A 49 -7.42 -5.11 -1.44
N CYS A 50 -6.16 -4.86 -1.09
CA CYS A 50 -5.37 -5.80 -0.30
C CYS A 50 -5.93 -5.98 1.11
N TYR A 51 -6.36 -4.89 1.74
CA TYR A 51 -7.00 -4.88 3.06
C TYR A 51 -8.27 -5.75 3.08
N HIS A 52 -9.19 -5.52 2.14
CA HIS A 52 -10.43 -6.30 2.02
C HIS A 52 -10.16 -7.78 1.66
N LEU A 53 -9.17 -8.05 0.81
CA LEU A 53 -8.83 -9.41 0.39
C LEU A 53 -8.28 -10.25 1.55
N LEU A 54 -7.51 -9.63 2.44
CA LEU A 54 -6.99 -10.29 3.62
C LEU A 54 -8.03 -10.46 4.73
N GLY A 55 -9.11 -9.67 4.70
CA GLY A 55 -10.14 -9.67 5.73
C GLY A 55 -9.69 -8.98 7.02
N LEU A 56 -8.83 -7.96 6.88
CA LEU A 56 -8.30 -7.20 8.01
C LEU A 56 -9.34 -6.21 8.55
N ASN A 57 -9.18 -5.87 9.82
CA ASN A 57 -9.90 -4.82 10.53
C ASN A 57 -8.96 -3.63 10.80
N GLU A 58 -9.52 -2.49 11.19
CA GLU A 58 -8.75 -1.28 11.50
C GLU A 58 -7.74 -1.49 12.65
N GLU A 59 -8.11 -2.36 13.60
CA GLU A 59 -7.26 -2.78 14.72
C GLU A 59 -6.03 -3.59 14.30
N ASP A 60 -6.05 -4.22 13.12
CA ASP A 60 -4.92 -4.95 12.56
C ASP A 60 -3.91 -4.02 11.88
N ILE A 61 -4.16 -2.70 11.83
CA ILE A 61 -3.38 -1.74 11.04
C ILE A 61 -2.52 -0.85 11.92
N MET A 62 -1.29 -0.61 11.48
CA MET A 62 -0.40 0.38 12.08
C MET A 62 -0.99 1.80 11.95
N GLN A 63 -1.24 2.44 13.08
CA GLN A 63 -1.79 3.78 13.20
C GLN A 63 -0.70 4.76 13.66
N PRO A 64 -0.88 6.08 13.47
CA PRO A 64 0.08 7.09 13.96
C PRO A 64 0.55 6.87 15.41
N TYR A 65 -0.40 6.60 16.32
CA TYR A 65 -0.08 6.41 17.74
C TYR A 65 0.78 5.16 18.01
N HIS A 66 0.73 4.12 17.15
CA HIS A 66 1.61 2.96 17.26
C HIS A 66 3.07 3.34 16.99
N TYR A 67 3.33 4.16 15.98
CA TYR A 67 4.67 4.66 15.69
C TYR A 67 5.16 5.64 16.76
N GLU A 68 4.27 6.45 17.34
CA GLU A 68 4.62 7.32 18.46
C GLU A 68 4.97 6.53 19.73
N ASP A 69 4.22 5.47 20.03
CA ASP A 69 4.52 4.57 21.15
C ASP A 69 5.87 3.86 20.97
N LEU A 70 6.12 3.33 19.77
CA LEU A 70 7.43 2.76 19.42
C LEU A 70 8.54 3.81 19.52
N GLY A 71 8.29 5.03 19.04
CA GLY A 71 9.22 6.15 19.12
C GLY A 71 9.61 6.47 20.56
N LYS A 72 8.63 6.54 21.47
CA LYS A 72 8.86 6.74 22.92
C LYS A 72 9.73 5.61 23.51
N LYS A 73 9.46 4.36 23.15
CA LYS A 73 10.25 3.19 23.61
C LYS A 73 11.70 3.22 23.12
N LEU A 74 11.94 3.73 21.92
CA LEU A 74 13.26 3.87 21.32
C LEU A 74 13.92 5.23 21.59
N ASN A 75 13.28 6.10 22.37
CA ASN A 75 13.73 7.47 22.65
C ASN A 75 13.98 8.30 21.38
N ILE A 76 13.16 8.12 20.35
CA ILE A 76 13.18 8.91 19.12
C ILE A 76 11.91 9.75 18.99
N ARG A 77 12.04 10.95 18.45
CA ARG A 77 10.87 11.82 18.19
C ARG A 77 10.16 11.36 16.94
N VAL A 78 8.86 11.13 17.07
CA VAL A 78 7.96 10.73 15.99
C VAL A 78 6.76 11.64 16.07
N SER A 79 6.40 12.25 14.95
CA SER A 79 5.09 12.87 14.79
C SER A 79 4.60 12.70 13.36
N PHE A 80 3.30 12.92 13.18
CA PHE A 80 2.65 12.79 11.89
C PHE A 80 2.16 14.17 11.45
N ASN A 81 2.41 14.50 10.19
CA ASN A 81 1.84 15.70 9.59
C ASN A 81 0.62 15.28 8.79
N ASP A 82 -0.53 15.87 9.09
CA ASP A 82 -1.79 15.64 8.37
C ASP A 82 -1.81 16.30 6.97
N LYS A 83 -0.66 16.34 6.30
CA LYS A 83 -0.39 17.16 5.11
C LYS A 83 -1.02 16.64 3.81
N TYR A 84 -1.74 15.52 3.84
CA TYR A 84 -2.41 14.93 2.67
C TYR A 84 -3.90 14.61 2.88
N ASN A 85 -4.55 15.28 3.84
CA ASN A 85 -6.00 15.14 4.05
C ASN A 85 -6.85 15.69 2.88
N GLU A 86 -6.25 16.33 1.87
CA GLU A 86 -6.99 16.77 0.66
C GLU A 86 -6.96 15.75 -0.51
N GLU A 87 -6.01 14.79 -0.52
CA GLU A 87 -5.85 13.84 -1.64
C GLU A 87 -6.16 12.38 -1.28
N GLU A 88 -6.54 12.08 -0.02
CA GLU A 88 -6.92 10.74 0.44
C GLU A 88 -5.93 9.63 0.00
N THR A 89 -4.63 9.90 0.08
CA THR A 89 -3.60 8.88 -0.12
C THR A 89 -3.30 8.20 1.22
N HIS A 90 -3.25 6.87 1.25
CA HIS A 90 -2.98 6.09 2.47
C HIS A 90 -1.52 6.19 2.95
N PHE A 91 -0.71 7.14 2.46
CA PHE A 91 0.66 7.29 2.95
C PHE A 91 0.66 8.00 4.29
N LEU A 92 0.95 7.25 5.35
CA LEU A 92 1.33 7.83 6.63
C LEU A 92 2.64 8.61 6.46
N THR A 93 2.55 9.94 6.48
CA THR A 93 3.70 10.85 6.48
C THR A 93 4.28 10.94 7.88
N CYS A 94 4.87 9.84 8.34
CA CYS A 94 5.75 9.86 9.51
C CYS A 94 6.88 10.84 9.23
N ASN A 95 7.13 11.78 10.14
CA ASN A 95 8.20 12.77 9.97
C ASN A 95 9.57 12.27 10.44
N ASN A 96 9.65 11.06 11.01
CA ASN A 96 10.89 10.52 11.53
C ASN A 96 11.75 10.00 10.36
N PRO A 97 13.00 10.47 10.21
CA PRO A 97 13.87 10.11 9.07
C PRO A 97 14.20 8.62 8.98
N TYR A 98 14.32 7.92 10.12
CA TYR A 98 14.56 6.47 10.12
C TYR A 98 13.35 5.71 9.59
N PHE A 99 12.14 6.02 10.05
CA PHE A 99 10.92 5.38 9.54
C PHE A 99 10.67 5.70 8.07
N GLN A 100 10.95 6.93 7.63
CA GLN A 100 10.86 7.29 6.21
C GLN A 100 11.81 6.47 5.35
N MET A 101 13.06 6.29 5.79
CA MET A 101 14.04 5.49 5.06
C MET A 101 13.63 4.01 4.99
N ILE A 102 13.14 3.44 6.10
CA ILE A 102 12.62 2.07 6.13
C ILE A 102 11.45 1.90 5.15
N GLN A 103 10.49 2.83 5.16
CA GLN A 103 9.35 2.78 4.24
C GLN A 103 9.80 2.94 2.78
N LYS A 104 10.78 3.82 2.51
CA LYS A 104 11.34 4.04 1.17
C LYS A 104 12.05 2.79 0.65
N SER A 105 12.83 2.09 1.47
CA SER A 105 13.50 0.85 1.05
C SER A 105 12.47 -0.23 0.68
N ILE A 106 11.40 -0.35 1.47
CA ILE A 106 10.32 -1.31 1.20
C ILE A 106 9.57 -0.97 -0.09
N ASN A 107 9.25 0.31 -0.32
CA ASN A 107 8.60 0.75 -1.56
C ASN A 107 9.45 0.44 -2.79
N LYS A 108 10.77 0.66 -2.70
CA LYS A 108 11.74 0.35 -3.74
C LYS A 108 12.02 -1.15 -3.92
N ASP A 109 11.50 -1.99 -3.03
CA ASP A 109 11.81 -3.41 -2.92
C ASP A 109 13.32 -3.71 -2.80
N ILE A 110 14.00 -2.96 -1.94
CA ILE A 110 15.42 -3.16 -1.59
C ILE A 110 15.58 -3.27 -0.08
N THR A 111 16.73 -3.80 0.36
CA THR A 111 17.07 -3.88 1.78
C THR A 111 17.29 -2.48 2.38
N ILE A 112 17.08 -2.34 3.69
CA ILE A 112 17.40 -1.09 4.40
C ILE A 112 18.88 -0.72 4.28
N ARG A 113 19.75 -1.72 4.06
CA ARG A 113 21.19 -1.53 3.89
C ARG A 113 21.50 -0.89 2.54
N GLU A 114 20.91 -1.42 1.47
CA GLU A 114 21.05 -0.86 0.13
C GLU A 114 20.55 0.59 0.09
N GLU A 115 19.37 0.88 0.66
CA GLU A 115 18.84 2.26 0.71
C GLU A 115 19.75 3.21 1.52
N PHE A 116 20.30 2.74 2.65
CA PHE A 116 21.27 3.53 3.42
C PHE A 116 22.55 3.81 2.61
N ASP A 117 23.08 2.79 1.92
CA ASP A 117 24.30 2.89 1.12
C ASP A 117 24.16 3.81 -0.11
N LEU A 118 22.94 4.09 -0.59
CA LEU A 118 22.70 5.10 -1.63
C LEU A 118 23.12 6.51 -1.18
N ASN A 119 23.26 6.77 0.12
CA ASN A 119 23.67 8.06 0.68
C ASN A 119 22.79 9.26 0.23
N GLU A 120 21.52 9.01 -0.13
CA GLU A 120 20.54 10.04 -0.54
C GLU A 120 19.86 10.74 0.65
N HIS A 121 20.17 10.33 1.88
CA HIS A 121 19.55 10.83 3.11
C HIS A 121 20.37 11.94 3.78
N ASP A 122 19.75 12.71 4.67
CA ASP A 122 20.47 13.64 5.51
C ASP A 122 21.27 12.88 6.58
N LYS A 123 22.59 12.84 6.40
CA LYS A 123 23.54 12.18 7.31
C LYS A 123 23.56 12.77 8.72
N LYS A 124 23.00 13.96 8.93
CA LYS A 124 22.82 14.54 10.29
C LYS A 124 21.59 14.00 11.00
N GLN A 125 20.66 13.39 10.26
CA GLN A 125 19.42 12.86 10.80
C GLN A 125 19.45 11.34 10.94
N VAL A 126 20.05 10.66 9.95
CA VAL A 126 20.33 9.23 9.96
C VAL A 126 21.85 9.08 9.88
N GLU A 127 22.50 9.02 11.03
CA GLU A 127 23.96 9.10 11.13
C GLU A 127 24.64 7.75 10.84
N ASP A 128 24.07 6.66 11.35
CA ASP A 128 24.67 5.35 11.30
C ASP A 128 23.65 4.24 10.99
N PHE A 129 24.17 3.16 10.39
CA PHE A 129 23.37 2.01 9.99
C PHE A 129 22.92 1.16 11.20
N ASP A 130 23.68 1.13 12.28
CA ASP A 130 23.35 0.29 13.44
C ASP A 130 22.08 0.80 14.14
N THR A 131 21.93 2.11 14.28
CA THR A 131 20.71 2.77 14.76
C THR A 131 19.53 2.51 13.84
N LEU A 132 19.72 2.66 12.52
CA LEU A 132 18.68 2.36 11.53
C LEU A 132 18.21 0.90 11.62
N ASN A 133 19.15 -0.04 11.66
CA ASN A 133 18.87 -1.46 11.79
C ASN A 133 18.19 -1.76 13.12
N HIS A 134 18.65 -1.16 14.22
CA HIS A 134 18.02 -1.32 15.53
C HIS A 134 16.55 -0.87 15.51
N ILE A 135 16.25 0.29 14.94
CA ILE A 135 14.88 0.80 14.78
C ILE A 135 14.05 -0.14 13.89
N TYR A 136 14.61 -0.59 12.76
CA TYR A 136 13.94 -1.51 11.85
C TYR A 136 13.56 -2.83 12.54
N GLN A 137 14.50 -3.47 13.25
CA GLN A 137 14.23 -4.72 13.97
C GLN A 137 13.16 -4.53 15.06
N ASN A 138 13.25 -3.44 15.82
CA ASN A 138 12.24 -3.14 16.85
C ASN A 138 10.86 -2.86 16.23
N LEU A 139 10.79 -2.24 15.05
CA LEU A 139 9.53 -2.08 14.31
C LEU A 139 8.93 -3.43 13.92
N GLN A 140 9.74 -4.37 13.40
CA GLN A 140 9.24 -5.72 13.08
C GLN A 140 8.73 -6.46 14.32
N VAL A 141 9.50 -6.41 15.42
CA VAL A 141 9.11 -7.01 16.70
C VAL A 141 7.84 -6.36 17.26
N TYR A 142 7.71 -5.04 17.15
CA TYR A 142 6.53 -4.31 17.58
C TYR A 142 5.30 -4.76 16.80
N LYS A 143 5.39 -4.81 15.47
CA LYS A 143 4.31 -5.28 14.60
C LYS A 143 3.90 -6.71 14.93
N GLN A 144 4.87 -7.62 15.03
CA GLN A 144 4.62 -9.03 15.35
C GLN A 144 3.94 -9.22 16.72
N LYS A 145 4.39 -8.51 17.76
CA LYS A 145 3.82 -8.64 19.12
C LYS A 145 2.37 -8.18 19.22
N ASN A 146 1.99 -7.20 18.40
CA ASN A 146 0.66 -6.62 18.42
C ASN A 146 -0.23 -7.15 17.28
N ASN A 147 0.27 -8.08 16.44
CA ASN A 147 -0.38 -8.56 15.22
C ASN A 147 -0.80 -7.43 14.26
N LEU A 148 0.06 -6.43 14.10
CA LEU A 148 -0.20 -5.25 13.27
C LEU A 148 0.48 -5.34 11.90
N PHE A 149 -0.20 -4.79 10.89
CA PHE A 149 0.29 -4.63 9.52
C PHE A 149 0.40 -3.14 9.18
N ASP A 150 1.50 -2.74 8.54
CA ASP A 150 1.54 -1.49 7.80
C ASP A 150 1.09 -1.69 6.34
N PHE A 151 0.88 -0.59 5.61
CA PHE A 151 0.40 -0.66 4.22
C PHE A 151 1.28 -1.52 3.30
N ASN A 152 2.59 -1.54 3.53
CA ASN A 152 3.50 -2.35 2.72
C ASN A 152 3.39 -3.84 3.08
N ASP A 153 3.20 -4.16 4.37
CA ASP A 153 3.00 -5.53 4.82
C ASP A 153 1.74 -6.14 4.21
N ILE A 154 0.65 -5.38 4.08
CA ILE A 154 -0.61 -5.85 3.51
C ILE A 154 -0.39 -6.24 2.03
N VAL A 155 0.34 -5.42 1.27
CA VAL A 155 0.67 -5.73 -0.13
C VAL A 155 1.53 -7.00 -0.22
N LYS A 156 2.56 -7.11 0.63
CA LYS A 156 3.41 -8.31 0.71
C LYS A 156 2.63 -9.56 1.12
N ALA A 157 1.71 -9.44 2.06
CA ALA A 157 0.87 -10.53 2.52
C ALA A 157 -0.05 -11.03 1.38
N VAL A 158 -0.63 -10.13 0.57
CA VAL A 158 -1.40 -10.52 -0.62
C VAL A 158 -0.51 -11.18 -1.67
N LEU A 159 0.68 -10.63 -1.92
CA LEU A 159 1.69 -11.22 -2.81
C LEU A 159 2.09 -12.65 -2.40
N ASN A 160 2.03 -12.98 -1.12
CA ASN A 160 2.30 -14.32 -0.60
C ASN A 160 1.04 -15.18 -0.41
N SER A 161 -0.15 -14.65 -0.68
CA SER A 161 -1.43 -15.37 -0.51
C SER A 161 -1.99 -15.88 -1.84
N ASP A 162 -2.75 -16.98 -1.81
CA ASP A 162 -3.48 -17.47 -2.99
C ASP A 162 -4.93 -16.96 -3.03
N LYS A 163 -5.23 -15.87 -2.30
CA LYS A 163 -6.59 -15.34 -2.15
C LYS A 163 -7.07 -14.53 -3.37
N ILE A 164 -6.17 -14.16 -4.29
CA ILE A 164 -6.47 -13.26 -5.40
C ILE A 164 -7.56 -13.87 -6.31
N PRO A 165 -8.69 -13.16 -6.55
CA PRO A 165 -9.75 -13.67 -7.41
C PRO A 165 -9.33 -13.62 -8.88
N VAL A 166 -9.96 -14.46 -9.71
CA VAL A 166 -9.76 -14.43 -11.16
C VAL A 166 -10.53 -13.27 -11.77
N PHE A 167 -9.81 -12.40 -12.49
CA PHE A 167 -10.35 -11.26 -13.21
C PHE A 167 -10.47 -11.54 -14.71
N ARG A 168 -11.41 -10.87 -15.39
CA ARG A 168 -11.50 -10.83 -16.85
C ARG A 168 -10.81 -9.62 -17.47
N ALA A 169 -10.71 -8.54 -16.71
CA ALA A 169 -10.01 -7.35 -17.10
C ALA A 169 -9.50 -6.63 -15.86
N ILE A 170 -8.30 -6.08 -15.95
CA ILE A 170 -7.70 -5.27 -14.90
C ILE A 170 -7.34 -3.92 -15.51
N PHE A 171 -7.73 -2.85 -14.83
CA PHE A 171 -7.39 -1.48 -15.14
C PHE A 171 -6.60 -0.91 -13.97
N ILE A 172 -5.47 -0.28 -14.27
CA ILE A 172 -4.71 0.51 -13.32
C ILE A 172 -4.74 1.95 -13.79
N ASP A 173 -5.14 2.83 -12.88
CA ASP A 173 -5.08 4.28 -13.07
C ASP A 173 -3.83 4.85 -12.39
N GLU A 174 -3.27 5.92 -12.95
CA GLU A 174 -2.03 6.55 -12.45
C GLU A 174 -0.86 5.55 -12.28
N ALA A 175 -0.68 4.65 -13.26
CA ALA A 175 0.31 3.58 -13.20
C ALA A 175 1.76 4.09 -13.04
N GLN A 176 2.04 5.34 -13.43
CA GLN A 176 3.35 5.96 -13.24
C GLN A 176 3.71 6.21 -11.76
N ASP A 177 2.72 6.23 -10.87
CA ASP A 177 2.91 6.50 -9.44
C ASP A 177 3.06 5.21 -8.60
N LEU A 178 3.02 4.04 -9.25
CA LEU A 178 3.19 2.76 -8.57
C LEU A 178 4.63 2.54 -8.13
N SER A 179 4.79 2.10 -6.88
CA SER A 179 6.07 1.62 -6.36
C SER A 179 6.46 0.26 -6.97
N PRO A 180 7.76 -0.09 -7.01
CA PRO A 180 8.20 -1.45 -7.40
C PRO A 180 7.43 -2.59 -6.71
N LEU A 181 7.15 -2.46 -5.40
CA LEU A 181 6.34 -3.43 -4.67
C LEU A 181 4.89 -3.54 -5.21
N GLN A 182 4.28 -2.42 -5.59
CA GLN A 182 2.94 -2.42 -6.18
C GLN A 182 2.95 -2.97 -7.62
N TRP A 183 4.03 -2.79 -8.37
CA TRP A 183 4.22 -3.42 -9.68
C TRP A 183 4.29 -4.94 -9.58
N GLN A 184 4.97 -5.49 -8.57
CA GLN A 184 4.95 -6.93 -8.32
C GLN A 184 3.53 -7.45 -8.07
N LEU A 185 2.73 -6.70 -7.31
CA LEU A 185 1.33 -7.06 -7.08
C LEU A 185 0.54 -7.04 -8.40
N TYR A 186 0.76 -6.03 -9.26
CA TYR A 186 0.13 -6.00 -10.57
C TYR A 186 0.52 -7.21 -11.43
N ASP A 187 1.79 -7.59 -11.46
CA ASP A 187 2.24 -8.77 -12.21
C ASP A 187 1.55 -10.04 -11.72
N LYS A 188 1.37 -10.16 -10.39
CA LYS A 188 0.58 -11.25 -9.82
C LYS A 188 -0.89 -11.17 -10.23
N LEU A 189 -1.53 -10.00 -10.14
CA LEU A 189 -2.91 -9.82 -10.58
C LEU A 189 -3.10 -10.18 -12.06
N LYS A 190 -2.14 -9.82 -12.91
CA LYS A 190 -2.13 -10.15 -14.34
C LYS A 190 -2.07 -11.66 -14.60
N TYR A 191 -1.35 -12.42 -13.78
CA TYR A 191 -1.37 -13.88 -13.84
C TYR A 191 -2.75 -14.47 -13.52
N HIS A 192 -3.51 -13.81 -12.64
CA HIS A 192 -4.90 -14.15 -12.31
C HIS A 192 -5.93 -13.49 -13.25
N CYS A 193 -5.50 -12.87 -14.35
CA CYS A 193 -6.40 -12.35 -15.37
C CYS A 193 -6.55 -13.36 -16.50
N GLU A 194 -7.79 -13.73 -16.83
CA GLU A 194 -8.11 -14.46 -18.05
C GLU A 194 -7.58 -13.62 -19.23
N GLN A 195 -6.55 -14.11 -19.92
CA GLN A 195 -6.14 -13.50 -21.18
C GLN A 195 -7.27 -13.75 -22.19
N MET A 196 -7.95 -12.67 -22.60
CA MET A 196 -8.82 -12.69 -23.77
C MET A 196 -8.00 -12.75 -25.05
#